data_AF-G1V7G7-F1
#
_entry.id   AF-G1V7G7-F1
#
_cell.length_a   1.000
_cell.length_b   1.000
_cell.length_c   1.000
_cell.angle_alpha   90.00
_cell.angle_beta   90.00
_cell.angle_gamma   90.00
#
_symmetry.space_group_name_H-M   'P 1'
#
loop_
_entity.id
_entity.type
_entity.pdbx_description
1 polymer ?
#
loop_
_entity_poly.entity_id
_entity_poly.type
_entity_poly.pdbx_seq_one_letter_code
_entity_poly.pdbx_strand_id
1 'polypeptide(L)'
;MTFSSVLWPLREGLPEHAFSAAAPAGAWPASGLLTGVAVHVDATPLARPSGHRMAESVADLIYGQLHLLPGVIDVGLLTQGMTYQCVLWNAFPVPQLVSTLRRNYEGISDTAGPSVGLAALGEAGFSVTVSMQGTPDVDGVLLFSVDTVSVPLAITGSRGLVWGLAPERGLSETWEWLTHIVIGLGHSEERRPLRDVPRVSYGAAYAAVGREAAYAESLIYSHRAGSFVLPLFEQAKRIPSPAAGSERLAFDTSGSAWQDGGRGILWRDALTFESFSVASASPGGLVLKKPLARALGGMCLAVPCADARIEALGRTDEPGDASVLRVQWAVSSPPVWAERLPESAYDGFPLFDMPAYATEEGLSRDVTVPKVLLDNGLGPVRTLNPCPYARATWSVLVPCETPEEIAAMRGALMAWRGGCAAFWLSTGRHDFVPAGDYHQTVGLAVRRSGWA
;
A
#
# COMPACT_ATOMS: atom_id res chain seq x y z
N MET A 1 -10.11 -0.58 19.01
CA MET A 1 -11.18 -1.27 18.25
C MET A 1 -10.51 -2.01 17.12
N THR A 2 -10.74 -3.32 17.01
CA THR A 2 -10.26 -4.16 15.92
C THR A 2 -11.43 -4.39 14.98
N PHE A 3 -11.31 -3.94 13.73
CA PHE A 3 -12.26 -4.22 12.66
C PHE A 3 -11.63 -5.25 11.73
N SER A 4 -12.40 -6.25 11.31
CA SER A 4 -12.02 -7.24 10.30
C SER A 4 -13.18 -7.31 9.31
N SER A 5 -12.91 -7.03 8.04
CA SER A 5 -13.85 -7.19 6.94
C SER A 5 -13.47 -8.42 6.13
N VAL A 6 -14.42 -9.33 5.87
CA VAL A 6 -14.26 -10.46 4.95
C VAL A 6 -15.36 -10.32 3.90
N LEU A 7 -15.01 -9.90 2.68
CA LEU A 7 -15.97 -9.68 1.59
C LEU A 7 -15.41 -10.28 0.29
N TRP A 8 -15.89 -11.48 -0.06
CA TRP A 8 -15.67 -12.13 -1.35
C TRP A 8 -16.81 -13.14 -1.60
N PRO A 9 -17.39 -13.25 -2.83
CA PRO A 9 -16.77 -13.06 -4.14
C PRO A 9 -17.37 -11.98 -5.06
N LEU A 10 -16.59 -11.53 -6.05
CA LEU A 10 -17.09 -10.87 -7.26
C LEU A 10 -18.24 -11.70 -7.86
N ARG A 11 -19.39 -11.07 -8.10
CA ARG A 11 -20.59 -11.69 -8.71
C ARG A 11 -20.32 -12.31 -10.09
N GLU A 12 -19.22 -11.92 -10.75
CA GLU A 12 -18.81 -12.36 -12.09
C GLU A 12 -17.66 -13.39 -12.10
N GLY A 13 -17.18 -13.83 -10.93
CA GLY A 13 -16.07 -14.80 -10.82
C GLY A 13 -14.72 -14.28 -11.32
N LEU A 14 -13.67 -15.08 -11.12
CA LEU A 14 -12.36 -14.85 -11.75
C LEU A 14 -12.47 -15.08 -13.27
N PRO A 15 -11.59 -14.46 -14.10
CA PRO A 15 -11.48 -14.82 -15.52
C PRO A 15 -11.31 -16.34 -15.67
N GLU A 16 -11.93 -16.95 -16.69
CA GLU A 16 -11.83 -18.41 -16.91
C GLU A 16 -10.37 -18.84 -17.00
N HIS A 17 -9.93 -19.61 -16.02
CA HIS A 17 -8.61 -20.21 -15.98
C HIS A 17 -8.54 -21.33 -17.01
N ALA A 18 -7.68 -21.20 -18.02
CA ALA A 18 -7.34 -22.32 -18.89
C ALA A 18 -6.43 -23.29 -18.12
N PHE A 19 -7.03 -24.18 -17.33
CA PHE A 19 -6.34 -25.37 -16.83
C PHE A 19 -6.08 -26.32 -18.00
N SER A 20 -4.96 -26.15 -18.72
CA SER A 20 -4.45 -27.24 -19.55
C SER A 20 -3.43 -28.03 -18.73
N ALA A 21 -3.86 -29.14 -18.15
CA ALA A 21 -2.93 -30.20 -17.79
C ALA A 21 -2.30 -30.71 -19.09
N ALA A 22 -1.00 -30.47 -19.28
CA ALA A 22 -0.29 -31.06 -20.42
C ALA A 22 -0.24 -32.59 -20.22
N ALA A 23 -0.79 -33.34 -21.16
CA ALA A 23 -0.59 -34.79 -21.24
C ALA A 23 0.92 -35.12 -21.31
N PRO A 24 1.37 -36.27 -20.77
CA PRO A 24 2.78 -36.58 -20.63
C PRO A 24 3.32 -37.08 -21.96
N ALA A 25 3.75 -36.18 -22.84
CA ALA A 25 4.50 -36.55 -24.04
C ALA A 25 5.41 -35.39 -24.44
N GLY A 26 6.71 -35.53 -24.16
CA GLY A 26 7.70 -34.55 -24.57
C GLY A 26 9.03 -34.76 -23.87
N ALA A 27 9.71 -35.85 -24.25
CA ALA A 27 11.11 -36.06 -23.94
C ALA A 27 11.94 -34.80 -24.31
N TRP A 28 12.84 -34.41 -23.42
CA TRP A 28 13.81 -33.35 -23.62
C TRP A 28 14.70 -33.67 -24.84
N PRO A 29 14.75 -32.83 -25.89
CA PRO A 29 15.97 -32.72 -26.67
C PRO A 29 16.92 -31.80 -25.90
N ALA A 30 18.15 -32.27 -25.67
CA ALA A 30 19.23 -31.47 -25.13
C ALA A 30 19.42 -30.21 -26.01
N SER A 31 19.14 -29.03 -25.45
CA SER A 31 19.49 -27.77 -26.09
C SER A 31 20.92 -27.42 -25.73
N GLY A 32 21.74 -27.23 -26.76
CA GLY A 32 23.16 -26.92 -26.64
C GLY A 32 23.42 -25.63 -25.84
N LEU A 33 24.68 -25.47 -25.42
CA LEU A 33 25.21 -24.25 -24.83
C LEU A 33 24.72 -23.03 -25.62
N LEU A 34 23.82 -22.25 -25.03
CA LEU A 34 23.46 -20.93 -25.50
C LEU A 34 24.70 -20.05 -25.32
N THR A 35 25.52 -19.94 -26.36
CA THR A 35 26.49 -18.87 -26.47
C THR A 35 25.72 -17.55 -26.46
N GLY A 36 26.01 -16.71 -25.48
CA GLY A 36 25.37 -15.42 -25.31
C GLY A 36 25.38 -14.63 -26.62
N VAL A 37 24.21 -14.12 -27.00
CA VAL A 37 24.11 -13.15 -28.09
C VAL A 37 24.88 -11.92 -27.64
N ALA A 38 25.86 -11.50 -28.43
CA ALA A 38 26.52 -10.23 -28.25
C ALA A 38 25.46 -9.12 -28.40
N VAL A 39 25.01 -8.56 -27.29
CA VAL A 39 24.24 -7.32 -27.30
C VAL A 39 25.24 -6.23 -27.67
N HIS A 40 25.09 -5.70 -28.89
CA HIS A 40 25.77 -4.49 -29.27
C HIS A 40 25.23 -3.38 -28.36
N VAL A 41 26.02 -2.96 -27.39
CA VAL A 41 25.73 -1.74 -26.64
C VAL A 41 26.06 -0.61 -27.61
N ASP A 42 25.05 -0.06 -28.26
CA ASP A 42 25.20 1.20 -28.97
C ASP A 42 25.67 2.24 -27.95
N ALA A 43 26.82 2.86 -28.21
CA ALA A 43 27.29 3.98 -27.42
C ALA A 43 26.17 5.03 -27.40
N THR A 44 25.73 5.42 -26.21
CA THR A 44 24.70 6.44 -26.03
C THR A 44 25.08 7.67 -26.87
N PRO A 45 24.30 8.07 -27.89
CA PRO A 45 24.64 9.22 -28.69
C PRO A 45 24.65 10.46 -27.80
N LEU A 46 25.75 11.22 -27.86
CA LEU A 46 25.88 12.49 -27.16
C LEU A 46 24.68 13.39 -27.50
N ALA A 47 24.08 14.00 -26.48
CA ALA A 47 22.92 14.87 -26.66
C ALA A 47 23.28 16.00 -27.63
N ARG A 48 22.59 16.06 -28.78
CA ARG A 48 22.75 17.20 -29.70
C ARG A 48 22.11 18.43 -29.05
N PRO A 49 22.83 19.55 -28.91
CA PRO A 49 22.22 20.79 -28.45
C PRO A 49 21.06 21.14 -29.40
N SER A 50 19.88 21.39 -28.83
CA SER A 50 18.68 21.77 -29.57
C SER A 50 18.85 23.19 -30.13
N GLY A 51 19.37 23.25 -31.33
CA GLY A 51 19.53 24.45 -32.13
C GLY A 51 20.23 24.03 -33.41
N HIS A 52 19.73 24.46 -34.57
CA HIS A 52 20.29 24.13 -35.87
C HIS A 52 21.75 24.64 -35.99
N ARG A 53 22.70 23.87 -35.46
CA ARG A 53 24.14 23.96 -35.72
C ARG A 53 24.63 22.52 -35.86
N MET A 54 25.02 22.13 -37.06
CA MET A 54 25.92 20.98 -37.20
C MET A 54 27.16 21.30 -36.38
N ALA A 55 27.56 20.43 -35.45
CA ALA A 55 28.86 20.56 -34.81
C ALA A 55 29.93 20.56 -35.92
N GLU A 56 30.77 21.60 -35.96
CA GLU A 56 31.74 21.83 -37.04
C GLU A 56 32.88 20.78 -36.99
N SER A 57 33.10 20.15 -35.83
CA SER A 57 34.06 19.07 -35.63
C SER A 57 33.67 18.11 -34.48
N VAL A 58 34.30 16.93 -34.42
CA VAL A 58 34.18 16.00 -33.28
C VAL A 58 34.67 16.64 -31.97
N ALA A 59 35.62 17.57 -32.04
CA ALA A 59 36.13 18.28 -30.88
C ALA A 59 35.05 19.12 -30.20
N ASP A 60 34.14 19.74 -30.98
CA ASP A 60 33.02 20.53 -30.44
C ASP A 60 31.96 19.67 -29.74
N LEU A 61 31.90 18.37 -30.07
CA LEU A 61 31.04 17.40 -29.39
C LEU A 61 31.64 16.85 -28.10
N ILE A 62 32.95 17.04 -27.88
CA ILE A 62 33.66 16.47 -26.72
C ILE A 62 34.04 17.57 -25.74
N TYR A 63 34.66 18.66 -26.19
CA TYR A 63 35.18 19.71 -25.32
C TYR A 63 34.15 20.78 -25.02
N GLY A 64 34.36 21.53 -23.92
CA GLY A 64 33.48 22.63 -23.51
C GLY A 64 32.16 22.19 -22.85
N GLN A 65 32.11 20.96 -22.33
CA GLN A 65 30.95 20.43 -21.61
C GLN A 65 31.35 19.46 -20.49
N LEU A 66 30.36 18.98 -19.75
CA LEU A 66 30.53 17.90 -18.77
C LEU A 66 30.03 16.60 -19.39
N HIS A 67 30.75 15.50 -19.13
CA HIS A 67 30.32 14.16 -19.52
C HIS A 67 30.08 13.30 -18.29
N LEU A 68 29.02 12.51 -18.33
CA LEU A 68 28.64 11.62 -17.24
C LEU A 68 28.50 10.19 -17.76
N LEU A 69 29.14 9.26 -17.07
CA LEU A 69 29.21 7.85 -17.45
C LEU A 69 28.89 6.96 -16.24
N PRO A 70 27.82 6.15 -16.27
CA PRO A 70 26.74 6.18 -17.26
C PRO A 70 25.88 7.45 -17.13
N GLY A 71 25.25 7.89 -18.22
CA GLY A 71 24.30 9.03 -18.18
C GLY A 71 22.92 8.67 -17.62
N VAL A 72 22.59 7.38 -17.55
CA VAL A 72 21.33 6.85 -17.00
C VAL A 72 21.65 5.55 -16.24
N ILE A 73 21.09 5.40 -15.05
CA ILE A 73 21.09 4.15 -14.27
C ILE A 73 19.66 3.62 -14.29
N ASP A 74 19.43 2.53 -15.02
CA ASP A 74 18.18 1.76 -14.89
C ASP A 74 18.44 0.53 -14.02
N VAL A 75 17.88 0.54 -12.80
CA VAL A 75 17.99 -0.59 -11.87
C VAL A 75 17.00 -1.70 -12.18
N GLY A 76 16.04 -1.47 -13.08
CA GLY A 76 14.96 -2.42 -13.35
C GLY A 76 14.17 -2.74 -12.09
N LEU A 77 13.99 -4.02 -11.78
CA LEU A 77 13.35 -4.48 -10.55
C LEU A 77 14.37 -4.68 -9.43
N LEU A 78 14.30 -3.83 -8.41
CA LEU A 78 15.18 -3.87 -7.26
C LEU A 78 14.75 -4.98 -6.29
N THR A 79 15.58 -6.03 -6.19
CA THR A 79 15.40 -7.16 -5.24
C THR A 79 16.36 -7.11 -4.06
N GLN A 80 17.43 -6.31 -4.17
CA GLN A 80 18.41 -6.01 -3.13
C GLN A 80 19.02 -4.63 -3.38
N GLY A 81 19.74 -4.07 -2.40
CA GLY A 81 20.45 -2.81 -2.60
C GLY A 81 21.53 -2.95 -3.69
N MET A 82 21.56 -2.00 -4.63
CA MET A 82 22.50 -2.01 -5.76
C MET A 82 23.37 -0.76 -5.76
N THR A 83 24.66 -0.92 -6.02
CA THR A 83 25.62 0.20 -6.10
C THR A 83 26.24 0.26 -7.48
N TYR A 84 26.22 1.44 -8.09
CA TYR A 84 26.77 1.74 -9.41
C TYR A 84 27.94 2.69 -9.28
N GLN A 85 29.02 2.42 -10.00
CA GLN A 85 30.14 3.34 -10.14
C GLN A 85 29.88 4.29 -11.31
N CYS A 86 30.08 5.58 -11.07
CA CYS A 86 29.86 6.65 -12.02
C CYS A 86 31.11 7.50 -12.13
N VAL A 87 31.32 8.08 -13.31
CA VAL A 87 32.43 8.99 -13.59
C VAL A 87 31.86 10.28 -14.16
N LEU A 88 32.25 11.39 -13.55
CA LEU A 88 32.00 12.73 -14.06
C LEU A 88 33.30 13.29 -14.64
N TRP A 89 33.28 13.62 -15.91
CA TRP A 89 34.44 14.15 -16.62
C TRP A 89 34.23 15.62 -17.00
N ASN A 90 35.19 16.46 -16.62
CA ASN A 90 35.28 17.85 -17.01
C ASN A 90 36.01 17.96 -18.35
N ALA A 91 35.30 18.21 -19.45
CA ALA A 91 35.93 18.44 -20.75
C ALA A 91 36.21 19.94 -21.04
N PHE A 92 36.23 20.79 -20.00
CA PHE A 92 36.73 22.15 -20.11
C PHE A 92 38.26 22.19 -19.94
N PRO A 93 38.97 23.07 -20.67
CA PRO A 93 40.42 23.25 -20.52
C PRO A 93 40.81 24.00 -19.24
N VAL A 94 39.84 24.30 -18.37
CA VAL A 94 40.01 24.98 -17.09
C VAL A 94 39.41 24.13 -15.96
N PRO A 95 39.95 24.23 -14.72
CA PRO A 95 39.33 23.59 -13.57
C PRO A 95 37.90 24.10 -13.35
N GLN A 96 37.00 23.21 -12.95
CA GLN A 96 35.59 23.52 -12.72
C GLN A 96 35.15 23.10 -11.32
N LEU A 97 34.29 23.90 -10.70
CA LEU A 97 33.60 23.55 -9.47
C LEU A 97 32.14 23.24 -9.80
N VAL A 98 31.79 21.96 -9.85
CA VAL A 98 30.46 21.48 -10.23
C VAL A 98 29.56 21.46 -9.01
N SER A 99 28.40 22.12 -9.08
CA SER A 99 27.36 22.04 -8.06
C SER A 99 26.45 20.83 -8.31
N THR A 100 25.92 20.23 -7.24
CA THR A 100 25.02 19.06 -7.36
C THR A 100 23.65 19.33 -6.74
N LEU A 101 22.58 18.89 -7.41
CA LEU A 101 21.20 18.98 -6.93
C LEU A 101 20.52 17.62 -7.02
N ARG A 102 19.86 17.19 -5.94
CA ARG A 102 19.15 15.91 -5.84
C ARG A 102 17.65 16.13 -5.88
N ARG A 103 16.94 15.37 -6.71
CA ARG A 103 15.47 15.36 -6.80
C ARG A 103 14.98 13.92 -6.72
N ASN A 104 13.86 13.70 -6.04
CA ASN A 104 13.26 12.37 -5.83
C ASN A 104 14.26 11.31 -5.33
N TYR A 105 15.09 11.70 -4.36
CA TYR A 105 16.23 10.92 -3.90
C TYR A 105 15.92 9.97 -2.73
N GLU A 106 14.63 9.65 -2.52
CA GLU A 106 14.23 8.80 -1.39
C GLU A 106 14.75 7.36 -1.59
N GLY A 107 15.51 6.89 -0.60
CA GLY A 107 16.13 5.58 -0.66
C GLY A 107 17.27 5.45 -1.68
N ILE A 108 17.77 6.57 -2.19
CA ILE A 108 18.96 6.67 -3.05
C ILE A 108 20.01 7.44 -2.25
N SER A 109 21.24 6.95 -2.23
CA SER A 109 22.38 7.66 -1.68
C SER A 109 23.50 7.74 -2.71
N ASP A 110 24.33 8.77 -2.60
CA ASP A 110 25.49 8.96 -3.45
C ASP A 110 26.69 9.42 -2.65
N THR A 111 27.89 9.21 -3.19
CA THR A 111 29.14 9.73 -2.61
C THR A 111 29.58 11.04 -3.23
N ALA A 112 28.82 11.59 -4.19
CA ALA A 112 29.12 12.91 -4.71
C ALA A 112 28.80 13.94 -3.61
N GLY A 113 29.74 14.85 -3.35
CA GLY A 113 29.50 15.92 -2.39
C GLY A 113 28.43 16.92 -2.88
N PRO A 114 28.12 17.96 -2.10
CA PRO A 114 27.29 19.08 -2.57
C PRO A 114 27.96 19.86 -3.72
N SER A 115 29.28 19.73 -3.84
CA SER A 115 30.06 20.21 -4.98
C SER A 115 31.21 19.24 -5.28
N VAL A 116 31.60 19.13 -6.54
CA VAL A 116 32.70 18.29 -7.03
C VAL A 116 33.73 19.20 -7.72
N GLY A 117 34.94 19.25 -7.18
CA GLY A 117 36.06 19.95 -7.83
C GLY A 117 36.71 19.07 -8.88
N LEU A 118 36.77 19.55 -10.12
CA LEU A 118 37.40 18.84 -11.25
C LEU A 118 38.56 19.66 -11.80
N ALA A 119 39.71 19.01 -12.01
CA ALA A 119 40.82 19.62 -12.73
C ALA A 119 40.45 19.86 -14.21
N ALA A 120 41.20 20.71 -14.90
CA ALA A 120 41.08 20.87 -16.35
C ALA A 120 41.25 19.52 -17.04
N LEU A 121 40.31 19.14 -17.91
CA LEU A 121 40.27 17.83 -18.59
C LEU A 121 40.26 16.61 -17.64
N GLY A 122 39.98 16.81 -16.35
CA GLY A 122 40.04 15.78 -15.31
C GLY A 122 38.69 15.13 -15.00
N GLU A 123 38.73 13.98 -14.35
CA GLU A 123 37.55 13.21 -13.96
C GLU A 123 37.46 13.00 -12.44
N ALA A 124 36.25 12.75 -11.94
CA ALA A 124 35.99 12.30 -10.58
C ALA A 124 35.03 11.11 -10.59
N GLY A 125 35.44 10.04 -9.92
CA GLY A 125 34.58 8.89 -9.64
C GLY A 125 33.68 9.14 -8.43
N PHE A 126 32.44 8.69 -8.52
CA PHE A 126 31.51 8.63 -7.39
C PHE A 126 30.63 7.39 -7.54
N SER A 127 29.95 7.00 -6.47
CA SER A 127 29.04 5.86 -6.49
C SER A 127 27.64 6.28 -6.12
N VAL A 128 26.66 5.65 -6.76
CA VAL A 128 25.23 5.78 -6.46
C VAL A 128 24.74 4.44 -5.93
N THR A 129 24.13 4.44 -4.75
CA THR A 129 23.53 3.27 -4.13
C THR A 129 22.01 3.45 -4.08
N VAL A 130 21.28 2.54 -4.69
CA VAL A 130 19.82 2.46 -4.60
C VAL A 130 19.47 1.38 -3.58
N SER A 131 18.84 1.79 -2.48
CA SER A 131 18.43 0.89 -1.40
C SER A 131 17.03 0.32 -1.63
N MET A 132 16.71 -0.78 -0.94
CA MET A 132 15.37 -1.39 -0.93
C MET A 132 14.32 -0.54 -0.19
N GLN A 133 14.76 0.44 0.60
CA GLN A 133 13.89 1.40 1.26
C GLN A 133 13.64 2.60 0.34
N GLY A 134 12.54 3.31 0.55
CA GLY A 134 12.15 4.48 -0.22
C GLY A 134 10.94 4.23 -1.11
N THR A 135 10.67 5.18 -2.01
CA THR A 135 9.48 5.16 -2.85
C THR A 135 9.39 3.90 -3.70
N PRO A 136 8.20 3.37 -3.98
CA PRO A 136 8.06 2.16 -4.77
C PRO A 136 8.64 2.35 -6.18
N ASP A 137 8.42 3.50 -6.80
CA ASP A 137 9.09 3.86 -8.05
C ASP A 137 10.43 4.52 -7.75
N VAL A 138 11.48 4.08 -8.44
CA VAL A 138 12.77 4.78 -8.44
C VAL A 138 12.74 5.73 -9.63
N ASP A 139 12.70 7.04 -9.37
CA ASP A 139 12.69 8.11 -10.38
C ASP A 139 13.57 9.30 -9.94
N GLY A 140 14.72 8.99 -9.35
CA GLY A 140 15.68 9.95 -8.84
C GLY A 140 16.47 10.66 -9.94
N VAL A 141 16.83 11.93 -9.68
CA VAL A 141 17.71 12.70 -10.56
C VAL A 141 18.80 13.37 -9.74
N LEU A 142 20.07 13.12 -10.12
CA LEU A 142 21.23 13.87 -9.64
C LEU A 142 21.72 14.80 -10.75
N LEU A 143 21.53 16.09 -10.55
CA LEU A 143 21.90 17.11 -11.53
C LEU A 143 23.28 17.68 -11.19
N PHE A 144 24.17 17.71 -12.17
CA PHE A 144 25.47 18.36 -12.11
C PHE A 144 25.44 19.65 -12.90
N SER A 145 25.81 20.78 -12.30
CA SER A 145 25.72 22.10 -12.94
C SER A 145 26.97 22.96 -12.75
N VAL A 146 27.40 23.58 -13.86
CA VAL A 146 28.47 24.60 -13.93
C VAL A 146 28.00 25.68 -14.91
N ASP A 147 27.98 26.94 -14.47
CA ASP A 147 27.54 28.07 -15.27
C ASP A 147 26.20 27.81 -15.99
N THR A 148 26.20 27.75 -17.32
CA THR A 148 25.02 27.48 -18.16
C THR A 148 24.88 26.01 -18.58
N VAL A 149 25.81 25.13 -18.19
CA VAL A 149 25.82 23.71 -18.54
C VAL A 149 25.27 22.88 -17.38
N SER A 150 24.33 21.99 -17.67
CA SER A 150 23.74 21.08 -16.69
C SER A 150 23.59 19.68 -17.26
N VAL A 151 24.06 18.68 -16.53
CA VAL A 151 24.04 17.27 -16.93
C VAL A 151 23.31 16.45 -15.87
N PRO A 152 22.13 15.88 -16.18
CA PRO A 152 21.40 15.04 -15.26
C PRO A 152 21.86 13.58 -15.32
N LEU A 153 22.00 12.95 -14.16
CA LEU A 153 21.99 11.50 -13.99
C LEU A 153 20.56 11.06 -13.67
N ALA A 154 19.89 10.39 -14.59
CA ALA A 154 18.58 9.79 -14.31
C ALA A 154 18.77 8.40 -13.68
N ILE A 155 18.09 8.16 -12.55
CA ILE A 155 18.12 6.90 -11.82
C ILE A 155 16.69 6.37 -11.82
N THR A 156 16.44 5.32 -12.61
CA THR A 156 15.11 4.77 -12.83
C THR A 156 15.00 3.31 -12.38
N GLY A 157 13.80 2.88 -12.02
CA GLY A 157 13.48 1.49 -11.73
C GLY A 157 12.24 1.33 -10.88
N SER A 158 12.04 0.15 -10.30
CA SER A 158 10.93 -0.19 -9.42
C SER A 158 11.40 -1.05 -8.26
N ARG A 159 10.96 -0.71 -7.04
CA ARG A 159 11.15 -1.49 -5.82
C ARG A 159 9.99 -2.45 -5.62
N GLY A 160 10.30 -3.62 -5.08
CA GLY A 160 9.35 -4.56 -4.52
C GLY A 160 8.83 -5.60 -5.52
N LEU A 161 8.81 -6.85 -5.08
CA LEU A 161 8.26 -7.95 -5.87
C LEU A 161 6.74 -7.99 -5.75
N VAL A 162 6.05 -8.19 -6.86
CA VAL A 162 4.59 -8.36 -6.87
C VAL A 162 4.23 -9.69 -6.25
N TRP A 163 3.32 -9.67 -5.28
CA TRP A 163 2.66 -10.88 -4.79
C TRP A 163 1.50 -11.24 -5.73
N GLY A 164 1.81 -11.97 -6.80
CA GLY A 164 0.83 -12.26 -7.87
C GLY A 164 -0.32 -13.19 -7.47
N LEU A 165 -0.26 -13.88 -6.33
CA LEU A 165 -1.29 -14.84 -5.93
C LEU A 165 -2.56 -14.14 -5.46
N ALA A 166 -3.71 -14.56 -5.98
CA ALA A 166 -5.01 -14.10 -5.53
C ALA A 166 -5.44 -14.80 -4.23
N PRO A 167 -6.03 -14.09 -3.26
CA PRO A 167 -6.53 -14.70 -2.03
C PRO A 167 -7.79 -15.55 -2.30
N GLU A 168 -8.00 -16.59 -1.51
CA GLU A 168 -9.18 -17.47 -1.66
C GLU A 168 -10.52 -16.76 -1.40
N ARG A 169 -10.54 -15.87 -0.40
CA ARG A 169 -11.77 -15.21 0.09
C ARG A 169 -11.58 -13.70 0.35
N GLY A 170 -10.66 -13.07 -0.36
CA GLY A 170 -10.30 -11.66 -0.16
C GLY A 170 -9.35 -11.42 1.03
N LEU A 171 -8.96 -10.16 1.22
CA LEU A 171 -8.08 -9.74 2.32
C LEU A 171 -8.90 -9.35 3.55
N SER A 172 -8.48 -9.83 4.73
CA SER A 172 -8.95 -9.31 6.02
C SER A 172 -8.09 -8.11 6.41
N GLU A 173 -8.69 -6.93 6.40
CA GLU A 173 -8.02 -5.68 6.76
C GLU A 173 -8.17 -5.38 8.26
N THR A 174 -7.11 -4.93 8.93
CA THR A 174 -7.11 -4.49 10.34
C THR A 174 -6.49 -3.10 10.46
N TRP A 175 -7.19 -2.19 11.15
CA TRP A 175 -6.79 -0.80 11.34
C TRP A 175 -6.52 -0.52 12.82
N GLU A 176 -5.29 -0.10 13.14
CA GLU A 176 -4.85 0.12 14.51
C GLU A 176 -4.39 1.58 14.74
N TRP A 177 -5.18 2.31 15.51
CA TRP A 177 -4.77 3.59 16.09
C TRP A 177 -4.11 3.38 17.44
N LEU A 178 -3.22 4.31 17.79
CA LEU A 178 -2.65 4.39 19.12
C LEU A 178 -3.25 5.60 19.83
N THR A 179 -4.12 5.35 20.81
CA THR A 179 -4.80 6.38 21.59
C THR A 179 -4.38 6.22 23.05
N HIS A 180 -3.85 7.27 23.65
CA HIS A 180 -3.57 7.31 25.07
C HIS A 180 -4.84 7.74 25.83
N ILE A 181 -5.26 6.93 26.78
CA ILE A 181 -6.47 7.16 27.58
C ILE A 181 -6.07 7.44 29.02
N VAL A 182 -6.42 8.63 29.52
CA VAL A 182 -6.24 9.02 30.91
C VAL A 182 -7.58 8.98 31.61
N ILE A 183 -7.67 8.22 32.70
CA ILE A 183 -8.87 8.09 33.53
C ILE A 183 -8.63 8.79 34.86
N GLY A 184 -9.41 9.83 35.14
CA GLY A 184 -9.37 10.55 36.42
C GLY A 184 -10.04 9.77 37.56
N LEU A 185 -9.85 10.22 38.80
CA LEU A 185 -10.47 9.62 39.99
C LEU A 185 -12.00 9.56 39.90
N GLY A 186 -12.64 10.60 39.37
CA GLY A 186 -14.08 10.63 39.08
C GLY A 186 -14.49 9.86 37.81
N HIS A 187 -13.58 9.07 37.24
CA HIS A 187 -13.78 8.32 35.99
C HIS A 187 -14.07 9.18 34.76
N SER A 188 -13.76 10.48 34.83
CA SER A 188 -13.64 11.34 33.65
C SER A 188 -12.53 10.82 32.76
N GLU A 189 -12.77 10.76 31.46
CA GLU A 189 -11.82 10.23 30.49
C GLU A 189 -11.31 11.33 29.57
N GLU A 190 -9.99 11.40 29.42
CA GLU A 190 -9.33 12.20 28.41
C GLU A 190 -8.64 11.26 27.41
N ARG A 191 -8.88 11.45 26.11
CA ARG A 191 -8.26 10.65 25.04
C ARG A 191 -7.37 11.52 24.19
N ARG A 192 -6.13 11.08 23.97
CA ARG A 192 -5.15 11.76 23.13
C ARG A 192 -4.67 10.81 22.02
N PRO A 193 -4.91 11.12 20.75
CA PRO A 193 -4.34 10.33 19.65
C PRO A 193 -2.82 10.51 19.64
N LEU A 194 -2.09 9.40 19.59
CA LEU A 194 -0.63 9.37 19.42
C LEU A 194 -0.20 9.07 17.98
N ARG A 195 -1.16 8.74 17.12
CA ARG A 195 -0.97 8.55 15.68
C ARG A 195 -2.01 9.37 14.94
N ASP A 196 -1.57 10.11 13.92
CA ASP A 196 -2.48 10.82 13.00
C ASP A 196 -3.17 9.86 12.05
N VAL A 197 -2.47 8.80 11.63
CA VAL A 197 -2.96 7.75 10.74
C VAL A 197 -2.79 6.37 11.38
N PRO A 198 -3.73 5.44 11.15
CA PRO A 198 -3.65 4.09 11.68
C PRO A 198 -2.54 3.30 11.00
N ARG A 199 -2.06 2.26 11.70
CA ARG A 199 -1.34 1.18 11.04
C ARG A 199 -2.35 0.22 10.44
N VAL A 200 -2.11 -0.20 9.20
CA VAL A 200 -2.96 -1.15 8.49
C VAL A 200 -2.20 -2.45 8.29
N SER A 201 -2.86 -3.56 8.58
CA SER A 201 -2.39 -4.89 8.25
C SER A 201 -3.44 -5.66 7.47
N TYR A 202 -2.99 -6.57 6.61
CA TYR A 202 -3.86 -7.45 5.83
C TYR A 202 -3.54 -8.91 6.15
N GLY A 203 -4.56 -9.73 6.33
CA GLY A 203 -4.45 -11.18 6.46
C GLY A 203 -5.14 -11.88 5.28
N ALA A 204 -4.50 -12.89 4.69
CA ALA A 204 -5.14 -13.72 3.67
C ALA A 204 -4.64 -15.16 3.66
N ALA A 205 -5.49 -16.03 3.13
CA ALA A 205 -5.13 -17.38 2.71
C ALA A 205 -5.04 -17.42 1.18
N TYR A 206 -4.00 -18.07 0.67
CA TYR A 206 -3.73 -18.25 -0.75
C TYR A 206 -3.58 -19.73 -1.03
N ALA A 207 -4.37 -20.25 -1.97
CA ALA A 207 -4.14 -21.56 -2.55
C ALA A 207 -3.19 -21.41 -3.74
N ALA A 208 -2.12 -22.19 -3.78
CA ALA A 208 -1.17 -22.22 -4.87
C ALA A 208 -0.99 -23.67 -5.34
N VAL A 209 -1.07 -23.91 -6.65
CA VAL A 209 -0.94 -25.25 -7.22
C VAL A 209 0.13 -25.26 -8.31
N GLY A 210 0.98 -26.29 -8.30
CA GLY A 210 2.03 -26.50 -9.28
C GLY A 210 2.95 -25.31 -9.45
N ARG A 211 2.89 -24.67 -10.63
CA ARG A 211 3.74 -23.53 -10.96
C ARG A 211 3.53 -22.33 -10.03
N GLU A 212 2.34 -22.16 -9.49
CA GLU A 212 2.05 -21.08 -8.54
C GLU A 212 2.70 -21.34 -7.18
N ALA A 213 2.74 -22.59 -6.73
CA ALA A 213 3.40 -22.99 -5.49
C ALA A 213 4.92 -22.75 -5.60
N ALA A 214 5.53 -23.17 -6.71
CA ALA A 214 6.94 -22.90 -7.00
C ALA A 214 7.25 -21.39 -7.10
N TYR A 215 6.34 -20.60 -7.67
CA TYR A 215 6.48 -19.14 -7.72
C TYR A 215 6.40 -18.50 -6.32
N ALA A 216 5.40 -18.86 -5.53
CA ALA A 216 5.26 -18.40 -4.15
C ALA A 216 6.51 -18.76 -3.32
N GLU A 217 7.01 -19.98 -3.50
CA GLU A 217 8.23 -20.45 -2.87
C GLU A 217 9.44 -19.59 -3.22
N SER A 218 9.64 -19.29 -4.50
CA SER A 218 10.70 -18.41 -4.96
C SER A 218 10.62 -17.02 -4.31
N LEU A 219 9.42 -16.43 -4.24
CA LEU A 219 9.20 -15.13 -3.59
C LEU A 219 9.57 -15.15 -2.10
N ILE A 220 9.13 -16.19 -1.40
CA ILE A 220 9.36 -16.35 0.05
C ILE A 220 10.85 -16.53 0.34
N TYR A 221 11.55 -17.41 -0.38
CA TYR A 221 12.97 -17.65 -0.09
C TYR A 221 13.89 -16.52 -0.57
N SER A 222 13.55 -15.83 -1.66
CA SER A 222 14.39 -14.75 -2.18
C SER A 222 14.15 -13.39 -1.51
N HIS A 223 12.93 -13.12 -1.03
CA HIS A 223 12.53 -11.75 -0.71
C HIS A 223 11.65 -11.56 0.52
N ARG A 224 11.49 -12.58 1.38
CA ARG A 224 10.62 -12.48 2.57
C ARG A 224 10.91 -11.29 3.49
N ALA A 225 12.17 -10.89 3.62
CA ALA A 225 12.56 -9.75 4.46
C ALA A 225 12.38 -8.38 3.76
N GLY A 226 12.08 -8.39 2.46
CA GLY A 226 11.91 -7.19 1.64
C GLY A 226 10.47 -6.68 1.61
N SER A 227 10.26 -5.68 0.75
CA SER A 227 8.93 -5.12 0.49
C SER A 227 8.30 -5.83 -0.70
N PHE A 228 7.01 -6.10 -0.59
CA PHE A 228 6.19 -6.64 -1.66
C PHE A 228 5.20 -5.59 -2.14
N VAL A 229 4.87 -5.68 -3.42
CA VAL A 229 3.69 -5.03 -3.99
C VAL A 229 2.52 -5.99 -3.79
N LEU A 230 1.69 -5.69 -2.79
CA LEU A 230 0.53 -6.49 -2.41
C LEU A 230 -0.70 -6.00 -3.20
N PRO A 231 -1.28 -6.82 -4.10
CA PRO A 231 -2.51 -6.47 -4.78
C PRO A 231 -3.73 -6.60 -3.86
N LEU A 232 -4.53 -5.54 -3.81
CA LEU A 232 -5.76 -5.45 -3.02
C LEU A 232 -6.94 -5.99 -3.85
N PHE A 233 -7.00 -7.32 -3.99
CA PHE A 233 -7.94 -8.00 -4.87
C PHE A 233 -9.43 -7.73 -4.57
N GLU A 234 -9.77 -7.39 -3.32
CA GLU A 234 -11.12 -6.99 -2.93
C GLU A 234 -11.57 -5.68 -3.58
N GLN A 235 -10.63 -4.91 -4.16
CA GLN A 235 -10.87 -3.63 -4.83
C GLN A 235 -10.63 -3.71 -6.34
N ALA A 236 -10.48 -4.92 -6.88
CA ALA A 236 -10.22 -5.17 -8.29
C ALA A 236 -11.40 -4.76 -9.17
N LYS A 237 -11.11 -4.16 -10.34
CA LYS A 237 -12.10 -3.86 -11.38
C LYS A 237 -11.79 -4.68 -12.62
N ARG A 238 -12.80 -5.35 -13.17
CA ARG A 238 -12.67 -6.16 -14.39
C ARG A 238 -12.73 -5.25 -15.61
N ILE A 239 -11.72 -5.29 -16.47
CA ILE A 239 -11.59 -4.44 -17.65
C ILE A 239 -11.12 -5.26 -18.86
N PRO A 240 -11.40 -4.82 -20.10
CA PRO A 240 -10.73 -5.38 -21.27
C PRO A 240 -9.23 -5.10 -21.21
N SER A 241 -8.40 -6.06 -21.62
CA SER A 241 -6.95 -5.87 -21.68
C SER A 241 -6.61 -4.67 -22.58
N PRO A 242 -5.92 -3.66 -22.05
CA PRO A 242 -5.39 -2.57 -22.86
C PRO A 242 -4.37 -3.08 -23.87
N ALA A 243 -4.14 -2.30 -24.94
CA ALA A 243 -3.08 -2.55 -25.90
C ALA A 243 -1.70 -2.21 -25.28
N ALA A 244 -0.65 -2.86 -25.76
CA ALA A 244 0.72 -2.42 -25.46
C ALA A 244 0.92 -0.97 -25.92
N GLY A 245 1.67 -0.19 -25.15
CA GLY A 245 1.84 1.25 -25.37
C GLY A 245 0.75 2.12 -24.73
N SER A 246 -0.30 1.54 -24.15
CA SER A 246 -1.37 2.34 -23.53
C SER A 246 -0.86 3.09 -22.29
N GLU A 247 -1.13 4.39 -22.24
CA GLU A 247 -0.80 5.28 -21.12
C GLU A 247 -2.03 5.64 -20.28
N ARG A 248 -3.22 5.17 -20.69
CA ARG A 248 -4.49 5.45 -20.03
C ARG A 248 -5.31 4.19 -19.86
N LEU A 249 -5.93 4.06 -18.69
CA LEU A 249 -6.87 3.00 -18.37
C LEU A 249 -8.22 3.63 -18.07
N ALA A 250 -9.27 3.28 -18.81
CA ALA A 250 -10.61 3.83 -18.65
C ALA A 250 -11.50 2.83 -17.90
N PHE A 251 -11.81 3.13 -16.64
CA PHE A 251 -12.72 2.36 -15.80
C PHE A 251 -13.11 3.18 -14.56
N ASP A 252 -14.19 2.80 -13.89
CA ASP A 252 -14.60 3.44 -12.64
C ASP A 252 -13.61 3.13 -11.50
N THR A 253 -12.96 4.17 -10.99
CA THR A 253 -11.97 4.06 -9.90
C THR A 253 -12.59 4.34 -8.52
N SER A 254 -13.87 4.69 -8.46
CA SER A 254 -14.53 5.04 -7.20
C SER A 254 -14.64 3.84 -6.25
N GLY A 255 -14.57 4.12 -4.95
CA GLY A 255 -14.62 3.10 -3.90
C GLY A 255 -13.37 2.24 -3.76
N SER A 256 -12.29 2.53 -4.50
CA SER A 256 -11.02 1.79 -4.47
C SER A 256 -9.84 2.70 -4.07
N ALA A 257 -8.73 2.12 -3.64
CA ALA A 257 -7.51 2.78 -3.19
C ALA A 257 -6.64 3.34 -4.34
N TRP A 258 -7.26 3.84 -5.42
CA TRP A 258 -6.55 4.48 -6.52
C TRP A 258 -6.25 5.95 -6.17
N GLN A 259 -4.99 6.36 -6.34
CA GLN A 259 -4.55 7.74 -6.09
C GLN A 259 -3.40 8.15 -7.00
N ASP A 260 -3.17 9.45 -7.10
CA ASP A 260 -1.99 10.03 -7.75
C ASP A 260 -0.71 9.48 -7.11
N GLY A 261 0.25 9.08 -7.93
CA GLY A 261 1.50 8.44 -7.47
C GLY A 261 1.33 7.02 -6.93
N GLY A 262 0.10 6.48 -6.91
CA GLY A 262 -0.18 5.10 -6.49
C GLY A 262 0.34 4.05 -7.46
N ARG A 263 0.13 2.78 -7.11
CA ARG A 263 0.56 1.62 -7.90
C ARG A 263 -0.59 0.66 -8.13
N GLY A 264 -0.55 -0.05 -9.25
CA GLY A 264 -1.47 -1.13 -9.54
C GLY A 264 -0.83 -2.24 -10.35
N ILE A 265 -1.61 -3.30 -10.55
CA ILE A 265 -1.30 -4.35 -11.51
C ILE A 265 -2.47 -4.55 -12.46
N LEU A 266 -2.15 -4.86 -13.72
CA LEU A 266 -3.04 -5.58 -14.61
C LEU A 266 -2.79 -7.06 -14.40
N TRP A 267 -3.82 -7.80 -14.00
CA TRP A 267 -3.69 -9.18 -13.58
C TRP A 267 -4.61 -10.08 -14.40
N ARG A 268 -4.06 -11.17 -14.94
CA ARG A 268 -4.84 -12.23 -15.62
C ARG A 268 -4.79 -13.53 -14.83
N ASP A 269 -3.60 -13.87 -14.33
CA ASP A 269 -3.34 -15.03 -13.47
C ASP A 269 -2.09 -14.76 -12.63
N ALA A 270 -1.78 -15.63 -11.67
CA ALA A 270 -0.70 -15.40 -10.70
C ALA A 270 0.70 -15.28 -11.32
N LEU A 271 0.88 -15.75 -12.56
CA LEU A 271 2.14 -15.70 -13.30
C LEU A 271 2.10 -14.72 -14.48
N THR A 272 0.91 -14.26 -14.86
CA THR A 272 0.69 -13.31 -15.94
C THR A 272 0.02 -12.04 -15.42
N PHE A 273 0.88 -11.08 -15.06
CA PHE A 273 0.46 -9.75 -14.66
C PHE A 273 1.49 -8.71 -15.10
N GLU A 274 1.12 -7.44 -15.09
CA GLU A 274 2.01 -6.31 -15.32
C GLU A 274 1.78 -5.24 -14.26
N SER A 275 2.84 -4.81 -13.57
CA SER A 275 2.77 -3.69 -12.64
C SER A 275 2.91 -2.36 -13.36
N PHE A 276 2.19 -1.36 -12.88
CA PHE A 276 2.24 -0.01 -13.39
C PHE A 276 2.11 1.01 -12.26
N SER A 277 2.54 2.23 -12.54
CA SER A 277 2.47 3.34 -11.60
C SER A 277 1.56 4.43 -12.14
N VAL A 278 0.75 4.99 -11.24
CA VAL A 278 -0.29 5.96 -11.57
C VAL A 278 0.33 7.36 -11.53
N ALA A 279 0.24 8.07 -12.66
CA ALA A 279 0.60 9.48 -12.74
C ALA A 279 -0.53 10.35 -12.17
N SER A 280 -1.78 10.06 -12.55
CA SER A 280 -2.96 10.68 -11.96
C SER A 280 -4.17 9.73 -11.98
N ALA A 281 -5.03 9.85 -10.97
CA ALA A 281 -6.28 9.12 -10.83
C ALA A 281 -7.48 10.07 -10.96
N SER A 282 -8.51 9.61 -11.67
CA SER A 282 -9.78 10.31 -11.82
C SER A 282 -10.93 9.30 -11.68
N PRO A 283 -12.17 9.74 -11.37
CA PRO A 283 -13.29 8.81 -11.22
C PRO A 283 -13.53 7.90 -12.43
N GLY A 284 -13.17 8.35 -13.65
CA GLY A 284 -13.36 7.59 -14.89
C GLY A 284 -12.12 6.84 -15.40
N GLY A 285 -10.99 6.90 -14.69
CA GLY A 285 -9.80 6.17 -15.10
C GLY A 285 -8.47 6.70 -14.57
N LEU A 286 -7.40 6.06 -15.01
CA LEU A 286 -6.02 6.32 -14.59
C LEU A 286 -5.16 6.77 -15.78
N VAL A 287 -4.25 7.69 -15.52
CA VAL A 287 -3.11 8.00 -16.40
C VAL A 287 -1.87 7.36 -15.80
N LEU A 288 -1.10 6.65 -16.62
CA LEU A 288 0.09 5.91 -16.20
C LEU A 288 1.36 6.76 -16.35
N LYS A 289 2.34 6.55 -15.46
CA LYS A 289 3.66 7.21 -15.56
C LYS A 289 4.49 6.70 -16.74
N LYS A 290 4.31 5.42 -17.09
CA LYS A 290 4.95 4.75 -18.23
C LYS A 290 3.88 3.98 -19.00
N PRO A 291 4.00 3.90 -20.34
CA PRO A 291 3.11 3.07 -21.13
C PRO A 291 3.24 1.60 -20.75
N LEU A 292 2.14 0.85 -20.86
CA LEU A 292 2.16 -0.60 -20.66
C LEU A 292 3.08 -1.28 -21.67
N ALA A 293 3.90 -2.21 -21.22
CA ALA A 293 4.83 -2.97 -22.05
C ALA A 293 4.12 -4.04 -22.87
N ARG A 294 3.02 -4.62 -22.37
CA ARG A 294 2.32 -5.72 -23.05
C ARG A 294 0.81 -5.62 -22.96
N ALA A 295 0.15 -6.26 -23.92
CA ALA A 295 -1.26 -6.63 -23.81
C ALA A 295 -1.35 -8.02 -23.18
N LEU A 296 -2.21 -8.18 -22.16
CA LEU A 296 -2.49 -9.48 -21.55
C LEU A 296 -3.51 -10.30 -22.36
N GLY A 297 -4.33 -9.64 -23.18
CA GLY A 297 -5.39 -10.25 -23.97
C GLY A 297 -6.63 -10.59 -23.13
N GLY A 298 -7.80 -10.64 -23.78
CA GLY A 298 -9.07 -10.95 -23.12
C GLY A 298 -9.48 -9.92 -22.06
N MET A 299 -10.16 -10.40 -21.02
CA MET A 299 -10.48 -9.61 -19.82
C MET A 299 -9.38 -9.79 -18.77
N CYS A 300 -9.02 -8.72 -18.08
CA CYS A 300 -8.11 -8.74 -16.95
C CYS A 300 -8.69 -7.96 -15.75
N LEU A 301 -8.01 -8.05 -14.62
CA LEU A 301 -8.31 -7.25 -13.43
C LEU A 301 -7.32 -6.10 -13.33
N ALA A 302 -7.83 -4.87 -13.20
CA ALA A 302 -7.05 -3.75 -12.69
C ALA A 302 -7.15 -3.76 -11.16
N VAL A 303 -6.03 -3.97 -10.48
CA VAL A 303 -5.99 -4.14 -9.02
C VAL A 303 -5.09 -3.07 -8.41
N PRO A 304 -5.58 -2.24 -7.47
CA PRO A 304 -4.72 -1.32 -6.74
C PRO A 304 -3.78 -2.10 -5.84
N CYS A 305 -2.59 -1.57 -5.60
CA CYS A 305 -1.58 -2.23 -4.78
C CYS A 305 -1.16 -1.36 -3.61
N ALA A 306 -0.79 -2.03 -2.52
CA ALA A 306 -0.12 -1.44 -1.37
C ALA A 306 1.29 -2.00 -1.24
N ASP A 307 2.22 -1.19 -0.72
CA ASP A 307 3.53 -1.70 -0.33
C ASP A 307 3.43 -2.34 1.05
N ALA A 308 3.79 -3.61 1.14
CA ALA A 308 3.64 -4.38 2.36
C ALA A 308 4.82 -5.32 2.59
N ARG A 309 5.04 -5.68 3.85
CA ARG A 309 6.02 -6.69 4.26
C ARG A 309 5.32 -7.88 4.90
N ILE A 310 5.90 -9.06 4.77
CA ILE A 310 5.40 -10.26 5.44
C ILE A 310 5.78 -10.18 6.91
N GLU A 311 4.80 -10.07 7.81
CA GLU A 311 5.01 -10.14 9.26
C GLU A 311 4.94 -11.58 9.77
N ALA A 312 3.97 -12.34 9.28
CA ALA A 312 3.84 -13.76 9.59
C ALA A 312 3.44 -14.55 8.35
N LEU A 313 3.95 -15.78 8.25
CA LEU A 313 3.68 -16.69 7.15
C LEU A 313 3.58 -18.10 7.73
N GLY A 314 2.45 -18.75 7.48
CA GLY A 314 2.27 -20.19 7.63
C GLY A 314 2.10 -20.82 6.24
N ARG A 315 2.72 -21.98 6.02
CA ARG A 315 2.53 -22.78 4.81
C ARG A 315 2.14 -24.19 5.22
N THR A 316 1.17 -24.76 4.52
CA THR A 316 0.78 -26.16 4.63
C THR A 316 0.81 -26.75 3.23
N ASP A 317 1.63 -27.77 3.04
CA ASP A 317 1.68 -28.51 1.79
C ASP A 317 0.60 -29.59 1.80
N GLU A 318 -0.16 -29.64 0.71
CA GLU A 318 -1.23 -30.60 0.48
C GLU A 318 -0.82 -31.59 -0.61
N PRO A 319 -1.45 -32.79 -0.66
CA PRO A 319 -1.21 -33.73 -1.73
C PRO A 319 -1.50 -33.12 -3.11
N GLY A 320 -0.77 -33.56 -4.14
CA GLY A 320 -1.02 -33.12 -5.52
C GLY A 320 -0.40 -31.78 -5.91
N ASP A 321 0.77 -31.44 -5.31
CA ASP A 321 1.54 -30.23 -5.64
C ASP A 321 0.77 -28.93 -5.33
N ALA A 322 -0.01 -28.96 -4.25
CA ALA A 322 -0.78 -27.84 -3.75
C ALA A 322 -0.22 -27.35 -2.42
N SER A 323 -0.27 -26.04 -2.18
CA SER A 323 0.12 -25.43 -0.92
C SER A 323 -0.89 -24.36 -0.53
N VAL A 324 -1.24 -24.33 0.75
CA VAL A 324 -2.02 -23.24 1.35
C VAL A 324 -1.06 -22.34 2.12
N LEU A 325 -1.03 -21.07 1.76
CA LEU A 325 -0.23 -20.04 2.42
C LEU A 325 -1.15 -19.11 3.22
N ARG A 326 -0.88 -18.95 4.51
CA ARG A 326 -1.54 -17.95 5.36
C ARG A 326 -0.56 -16.85 5.66
N VAL A 327 -0.79 -15.66 5.11
CA VAL A 327 0.13 -14.53 5.18
C VAL A 327 -0.52 -13.40 5.97
N GLN A 328 0.25 -12.80 6.88
CA GLN A 328 -0.04 -11.53 7.53
C GLN A 328 0.92 -10.49 6.99
N TRP A 329 0.35 -9.41 6.47
CA TRP A 329 1.03 -8.31 5.83
C TRP A 329 0.95 -7.07 6.71
N ALA A 330 2.06 -6.36 6.89
CA ALA A 330 2.02 -4.99 7.37
C ALA A 330 2.23 -4.02 6.22
N VAL A 331 1.31 -3.08 6.08
CA VAL A 331 1.39 -2.02 5.08
C VAL A 331 2.41 -0.99 5.54
N SER A 332 3.31 -0.62 4.64
CA SER A 332 4.38 0.36 4.90
C SER A 332 3.90 1.80 4.77
N SER A 333 2.91 2.03 3.90
CA SER A 333 2.40 3.36 3.58
C SER A 333 1.11 3.68 4.36
N PRO A 334 0.85 4.96 4.67
CA PRO A 334 -0.39 5.34 5.31
C PRO A 334 -1.59 5.05 4.38
N PRO A 335 -2.75 4.69 4.94
CA PRO A 335 -3.97 4.52 4.16
C PRO A 335 -4.39 5.82 3.46
N VAL A 336 -5.01 5.66 2.29
CA VAL A 336 -5.31 6.75 1.33
C VAL A 336 -6.67 7.41 1.53
N TRP A 337 -7.38 7.03 2.59
CA TRP A 337 -8.78 7.38 2.78
C TRP A 337 -8.95 8.71 3.53
N ALA A 338 -9.80 9.59 3.00
CA ALA A 338 -10.16 10.84 3.66
C ALA A 338 -11.11 10.60 4.84
N GLU A 339 -11.02 11.44 5.87
CA GLU A 339 -11.98 11.45 6.98
C GLU A 339 -13.39 11.77 6.47
N ARG A 340 -14.37 10.95 6.86
CA ARG A 340 -15.78 11.13 6.51
C ARG A 340 -16.68 10.76 7.68
N LEU A 341 -17.30 11.75 8.31
CA LEU A 341 -18.31 11.50 9.34
C LEU A 341 -19.67 11.13 8.71
N PRO A 342 -20.52 10.37 9.43
CA PRO A 342 -21.94 10.25 9.09
C PRO A 342 -22.60 11.62 8.95
N GLU A 343 -23.51 11.77 7.98
CA GLU A 343 -24.20 13.04 7.73
C GLU A 343 -25.24 13.37 8.81
N SER A 344 -25.83 12.33 9.40
CA SER A 344 -26.79 12.47 10.50
C SER A 344 -26.08 12.83 11.80
N ALA A 345 -26.70 13.70 12.60
CA ALA A 345 -26.22 14.05 13.93
C ALA A 345 -27.38 14.06 14.93
N TYR A 346 -27.06 13.71 16.18
CA TYR A 346 -27.96 13.79 17.32
C TYR A 346 -27.21 14.40 18.51
N ASP A 347 -27.80 15.42 19.13
CA ASP A 347 -27.22 16.16 20.26
C ASP A 347 -25.79 16.69 19.98
N GLY A 348 -25.55 17.18 18.75
CA GLY A 348 -24.24 17.70 18.34
C GLY A 348 -23.17 16.64 18.06
N PHE A 349 -23.47 15.34 18.20
CA PHE A 349 -22.58 14.25 17.85
C PHE A 349 -23.04 13.52 16.59
N PRO A 350 -22.11 12.99 15.76
CA PRO A 350 -22.46 12.16 14.62
C PRO A 350 -23.31 10.96 15.04
N LEU A 351 -24.33 10.65 14.25
CA LEU A 351 -25.23 9.53 14.44
C LEU A 351 -24.89 8.42 13.46
N PHE A 352 -24.37 7.31 13.98
CA PHE A 352 -24.11 6.10 13.23
C PHE A 352 -25.32 5.17 13.30
N ASP A 353 -26.27 5.42 12.40
CA ASP A 353 -27.53 4.68 12.30
C ASP A 353 -27.39 3.49 11.34
N MET A 354 -26.59 2.49 11.75
CA MET A 354 -26.51 1.21 11.04
C MET A 354 -27.22 0.13 11.86
N PRO A 355 -27.94 -0.80 11.21
CA PRO A 355 -28.49 -1.95 11.91
C PRO A 355 -27.34 -2.73 12.55
N ALA A 356 -27.42 -2.98 13.85
CA ALA A 356 -26.45 -3.84 14.52
C ALA A 356 -26.72 -5.30 14.15
N TYR A 357 -25.78 -5.93 13.44
CA TYR A 357 -25.85 -7.36 13.12
C TYR A 357 -25.15 -8.18 14.20
N ALA A 358 -25.70 -9.37 14.46
CA ALA A 358 -25.09 -10.36 15.33
C ALA A 358 -24.54 -11.51 14.48
N THR A 359 -23.40 -12.06 14.88
CA THR A 359 -22.91 -13.33 14.35
C THR A 359 -23.72 -14.50 14.92
N GLU A 360 -23.46 -15.73 14.49
CA GLU A 360 -24.07 -16.94 15.09
C GLU A 360 -23.82 -17.03 16.61
N GLU A 361 -22.68 -16.51 17.08
CA GLU A 361 -22.30 -16.44 18.50
C GLU A 361 -23.03 -15.32 19.28
N GLY A 362 -23.79 -14.48 18.59
CA GLY A 362 -24.50 -13.33 19.17
C GLY A 362 -23.63 -12.08 19.35
N LEU A 363 -24.19 -11.06 19.98
CA LEU A 363 -23.48 -9.82 20.30
C LEU A 363 -23.10 -9.81 21.79
N SER A 364 -21.80 -9.95 22.06
CA SER A 364 -21.27 -9.88 23.43
C SER A 364 -21.29 -8.44 23.94
N ARG A 365 -21.79 -8.25 25.17
CA ARG A 365 -21.75 -6.99 25.90
C ARG A 365 -21.12 -7.24 27.26
N ASP A 366 -20.02 -6.55 27.51
CA ASP A 366 -19.43 -6.49 28.83
C ASP A 366 -19.89 -5.21 29.52
N VAL A 367 -20.47 -5.35 30.72
CA VAL A 367 -20.93 -4.21 31.52
C VAL A 367 -20.15 -4.19 32.81
N THR A 368 -19.39 -3.12 33.02
CA THR A 368 -18.54 -2.95 34.20
C THR A 368 -18.95 -1.72 34.97
N VAL A 369 -19.05 -1.87 36.29
CA VAL A 369 -19.11 -0.74 37.21
C VAL A 369 -17.70 -0.56 37.77
N PRO A 370 -17.03 0.56 37.48
CA PRO A 370 -15.70 0.79 38.01
C PRO A 370 -15.73 0.82 39.53
N LYS A 371 -14.85 0.04 40.15
CA LYS A 371 -14.76 -0.10 41.61
C LYS A 371 -13.30 -0.06 42.06
N VAL A 372 -13.05 0.62 43.17
CA VAL A 372 -11.75 0.63 43.86
C VAL A 372 -11.91 -0.18 45.13
N LEU A 373 -11.13 -1.25 45.25
CA LEU A 373 -11.06 -2.07 46.46
C LEU A 373 -10.00 -1.50 47.39
N LEU A 374 -10.42 -1.19 48.62
CA LEU A 374 -9.58 -0.75 49.72
C LEU A 374 -9.48 -1.91 50.71
N ASP A 375 -8.38 -2.66 50.61
CA ASP A 375 -8.04 -3.75 51.52
C ASP A 375 -6.73 -3.41 52.24
N ASN A 376 -6.78 -3.31 53.56
CA ASN A 376 -5.63 -3.02 54.41
C ASN A 376 -5.09 -4.27 55.13
N GLY A 377 -5.62 -5.47 54.80
CA GLY A 377 -5.18 -6.76 55.33
C GLY A 377 -5.49 -7.03 56.81
N LEU A 378 -6.08 -6.07 57.52
CA LEU A 378 -6.38 -6.16 58.96
C LEU A 378 -7.86 -5.90 59.27
N GLY A 379 -8.61 -5.29 58.35
CA GLY A 379 -10.02 -4.93 58.51
C GLY A 379 -10.90 -5.38 57.33
N PRO A 380 -12.21 -5.06 57.37
CA PRO A 380 -13.13 -5.42 56.31
C PRO A 380 -12.78 -4.68 55.02
N VAL A 381 -12.79 -5.41 53.90
CA VAL A 381 -12.61 -4.86 52.56
C VAL A 381 -13.70 -3.83 52.27
N ARG A 382 -13.29 -2.62 51.89
CA ARG A 382 -14.20 -1.56 51.48
C ARG A 382 -14.16 -1.39 49.97
N THR A 383 -15.31 -1.23 49.35
CA THR A 383 -15.44 -0.94 47.92
C THR A 383 -15.93 0.47 47.74
N LEU A 384 -15.20 1.28 46.98
CA LEU A 384 -15.64 2.61 46.56
C LEU A 384 -15.98 2.56 45.07
N ASN A 385 -17.18 3.04 44.72
CA ASN A 385 -17.62 3.18 43.34
C ASN A 385 -17.48 4.65 42.94
N PRO A 386 -16.35 5.04 42.32
CA PRO A 386 -16.10 6.42 41.93
C PRO A 386 -17.02 6.93 40.82
N CYS A 387 -17.66 6.03 40.08
CA CYS A 387 -18.58 6.33 39.00
C CYS A 387 -19.97 5.75 39.34
N PRO A 388 -21.06 6.56 39.31
CA PRO A 388 -22.39 6.08 39.67
C PRO A 388 -23.09 5.31 38.54
N TYR A 389 -22.53 5.31 37.31
CA TYR A 389 -23.08 4.60 36.16
C TYR A 389 -22.16 3.49 35.65
N ALA A 390 -22.78 2.46 35.08
CA ALA A 390 -22.08 1.35 34.44
C ALA A 390 -21.56 1.77 33.06
N ARG A 391 -20.43 1.18 32.65
CA ARG A 391 -19.86 1.33 31.32
C ARG A 391 -20.07 0.03 30.56
N ALA A 392 -20.38 0.14 29.27
CA ALA A 392 -20.56 -1.02 28.41
C ALA A 392 -19.51 -1.01 27.30
N THR A 393 -18.94 -2.19 27.02
CA THR A 393 -18.13 -2.44 25.82
C THR A 393 -18.79 -3.56 25.03
N TRP A 394 -18.89 -3.39 23.72
CA TRP A 394 -19.40 -4.42 22.84
C TRP A 394 -18.74 -4.36 21.47
N SER A 395 -18.76 -5.50 20.79
CA SER A 395 -18.33 -5.61 19.40
C SER A 395 -19.53 -5.45 18.48
N VAL A 396 -19.36 -4.69 17.39
CA VAL A 396 -20.40 -4.47 16.39
C VAL A 396 -19.91 -5.04 15.06
N LEU A 397 -20.76 -5.84 14.42
CA LEU A 397 -20.57 -6.21 13.02
C LEU A 397 -21.38 -5.25 12.15
N VAL A 398 -20.72 -4.62 11.19
CA VAL A 398 -21.37 -3.77 10.19
C VAL A 398 -21.14 -4.42 8.82
N PRO A 399 -22.17 -5.06 8.23
CA PRO A 399 -22.07 -5.53 6.87
C PRO A 399 -22.00 -4.33 5.93
N CYS A 400 -21.07 -4.39 4.98
CA CYS A 400 -20.98 -3.47 3.86
C CYS A 400 -21.12 -4.34 2.61
N GLU A 401 -22.14 -4.07 1.80
CA GLU A 401 -22.44 -4.85 0.59
C GLU A 401 -21.78 -4.24 -0.65
N THR A 402 -21.57 -2.92 -0.64
CA THR A 402 -21.03 -2.16 -1.77
C THR A 402 -19.63 -1.60 -1.49
N PRO A 403 -18.77 -1.44 -2.52
CA PRO A 403 -17.49 -0.76 -2.38
C PRO A 403 -17.61 0.65 -1.79
N GLU A 404 -18.69 1.37 -2.10
CA GLU A 404 -18.97 2.70 -1.59
C GLU A 404 -19.26 2.70 -0.08
N GLU A 405 -20.00 1.69 0.42
CA GLU A 405 -20.23 1.50 1.86
C GLU A 405 -18.93 1.18 2.61
N ILE A 406 -18.07 0.33 2.03
CA ILE A 406 -16.75 0.02 2.60
C ILE A 406 -15.89 1.29 2.66
N ALA A 407 -15.87 2.07 1.57
CA ALA A 407 -15.13 3.34 1.52
C ALA A 407 -15.67 4.36 2.55
N ALA A 408 -16.98 4.45 2.70
CA ALA A 408 -17.62 5.31 3.71
C ALA A 408 -17.26 4.86 5.14
N MET A 409 -17.28 3.54 5.41
CA MET A 409 -16.85 2.98 6.69
C MET A 409 -15.39 3.30 6.98
N ARG A 410 -14.48 3.10 6.02
CA ARG A 410 -13.06 3.45 6.17
C ARG A 410 -12.88 4.94 6.48
N GLY A 411 -13.63 5.82 5.82
CA GLY A 411 -13.65 7.26 6.12
C GLY A 411 -14.19 7.60 7.50
N ALA A 412 -15.21 6.88 7.98
CA ALA A 412 -15.73 7.04 9.34
C ALA A 412 -14.72 6.59 10.40
N LEU A 413 -14.05 5.46 10.19
CA LEU A 413 -12.97 4.99 11.06
C LEU A 413 -11.82 6.00 11.14
N MET A 414 -11.44 6.59 10.01
CA MET A 414 -10.47 7.69 9.96
C MET A 414 -10.91 8.86 10.83
N ALA A 415 -12.16 9.31 10.69
CA ALA A 415 -12.69 10.43 11.48
C ALA A 415 -12.75 10.13 12.99
N TRP A 416 -13.04 8.89 13.39
CA TRP A 416 -13.13 8.50 14.79
C TRP A 416 -11.77 8.33 15.48
N ARG A 417 -10.68 8.20 14.71
CA ARG A 417 -9.29 8.16 15.19
C ARG A 417 -9.07 7.24 16.39
N GLY A 418 -9.57 6.01 16.32
CA GLY A 418 -9.38 5.03 17.39
C GLY A 418 -10.05 5.39 18.72
N GLY A 419 -11.22 6.02 18.67
CA GLY A 419 -12.04 6.35 19.84
C GLY A 419 -11.85 7.76 20.39
N CYS A 420 -11.09 8.63 19.71
CA CYS A 420 -10.92 10.03 20.10
C CYS A 420 -12.17 10.89 19.83
N ALA A 421 -12.96 10.54 18.82
CA ALA A 421 -14.23 11.21 18.56
C ALA A 421 -15.40 10.35 19.07
N ALA A 422 -16.37 10.99 19.72
CA ALA A 422 -17.61 10.36 20.14
C ALA A 422 -18.64 10.40 19.01
N PHE A 423 -19.49 9.38 18.97
CA PHE A 423 -20.64 9.27 18.06
C PHE A 423 -21.72 8.45 18.75
N TRP A 424 -22.97 8.62 18.31
CA TRP A 424 -24.09 7.81 18.74
C TRP A 424 -24.20 6.56 17.89
N LEU A 425 -24.37 5.40 18.51
CA LEU A 425 -24.64 4.16 17.81
C LEU A 425 -26.09 3.74 18.02
N SER A 426 -26.80 3.46 16.93
CA SER A 426 -28.12 2.83 17.02
C SER A 426 -27.99 1.45 17.64
N THR A 427 -28.66 1.22 18.77
CA THR A 427 -28.69 -0.13 19.37
C THR A 427 -29.76 -1.00 18.73
N GLY A 428 -30.72 -0.39 18.01
CA GLY A 428 -31.89 -1.05 17.44
C GLY A 428 -32.84 -1.67 18.48
N ARG A 429 -32.57 -1.48 19.79
CA ARG A 429 -33.29 -2.08 20.90
C ARG A 429 -34.46 -1.22 21.34
N HIS A 430 -35.35 -1.86 22.08
CA HIS A 430 -36.40 -1.14 22.77
C HIS A 430 -35.84 -0.63 24.08
N ASP A 431 -36.02 0.67 24.30
CA ASP A 431 -35.62 1.33 25.52
C ASP A 431 -36.84 1.65 26.37
N PHE A 432 -36.59 1.79 27.67
CA PHE A 432 -37.57 2.26 28.61
C PHE A 432 -37.69 3.77 28.49
N VAL A 433 -38.88 4.25 28.14
CA VAL A 433 -39.19 5.67 28.23
C VAL A 433 -39.80 5.91 29.61
N PRO A 434 -39.25 6.81 30.44
CA PRO A 434 -39.85 7.17 31.71
C PRO A 434 -41.27 7.69 31.48
N ALA A 435 -42.28 7.02 32.05
CA ALA A 435 -43.68 7.39 31.87
C ALA A 435 -44.14 8.51 32.84
N GLY A 436 -43.27 8.97 33.74
CA GLY A 436 -43.57 10.01 34.73
C GLY A 436 -42.66 9.92 35.96
N ASP A 437 -42.76 10.94 36.81
CA ASP A 437 -41.99 11.07 38.05
C ASP A 437 -42.52 10.12 39.14
N TYR A 438 -41.67 9.71 40.08
CA TYR A 438 -41.86 8.54 40.97
C TYR A 438 -43.10 8.61 41.91
N HIS A 439 -43.75 9.77 41.99
CA HIS A 439 -44.80 10.01 42.97
C HIS A 439 -46.16 9.39 42.65
N GLN A 440 -46.41 8.85 41.44
CA GLN A 440 -47.68 8.19 41.12
C GLN A 440 -47.48 7.00 40.14
N THR A 441 -47.76 5.79 40.64
CA THR A 441 -48.05 4.51 39.93
C THR A 441 -47.32 4.23 38.60
N VAL A 442 -46.31 3.35 38.64
CA VAL A 442 -45.49 3.01 37.45
C VAL A 442 -46.24 2.09 36.48
N GLY A 443 -46.40 2.56 35.23
CA GLY A 443 -46.48 1.70 34.05
C GLY A 443 -45.20 1.88 33.22
N LEU A 444 -44.48 0.80 32.94
CA LEU A 444 -43.33 0.84 32.03
C LEU A 444 -43.83 0.65 30.59
N ALA A 445 -43.61 1.62 29.73
CA ALA A 445 -43.86 1.49 28.29
C ALA A 445 -42.54 1.24 27.57
N VAL A 446 -42.44 0.09 26.91
CA VAL A 446 -41.27 -0.31 26.12
C VAL A 446 -41.46 0.18 24.69
N ARG A 447 -40.56 1.04 24.18
CA ARG A 447 -40.63 1.57 22.80
C ARG A 447 -39.29 1.39 22.11
N ARG A 448 -39.32 1.17 20.79
CA ARG A 448 -38.12 1.09 19.96
C ARG A 448 -37.56 2.49 19.69
N SER A 449 -36.62 2.94 20.52
CA SER A 449 -36.03 4.28 20.39
C SER A 449 -34.54 4.34 20.75
N GLY A 450 -33.86 3.19 20.90
CA GLY A 450 -32.60 3.14 21.63
C GLY A 450 -31.34 3.53 20.86
N TRP A 451 -30.72 4.62 21.34
CA TRP A 451 -29.40 5.12 20.93
C TRP A 451 -28.45 5.01 22.13
N ALA A 452 -27.21 4.60 21.92
CA ALA A 452 -26.21 4.47 23.00
C ALA A 452 -24.83 4.99 22.59
#